data_AF-A0A370GKV3-F1
#
_entry.id   AF-A0A370GKV3-F1
#
_cell.length_a   1.000
_cell.length_b   1.000
_cell.length_c   1.000
_cell.angle_alpha   90.00
_cell.angle_beta   90.00
_cell.angle_gamma   90.00
#
_symmetry.space_group_name_H-M   'P 1'
#
loop_
_entity.id
_entity.type
_entity.pdbx_description
1 polymer ?
#
loop_
_entity_poly.entity_id
_entity_poly.type
_entity_poly.pdbx_seq_one_letter_code
_entity_poly.pdbx_strand_id
1 'polypeptide(L)'
;MPNKADSLLNFHEFKEKKQRLAEEKASNIYDMARGYAERSANIREKVRGKHIFCSMTGISNAEPLSDWLEEAFFQWFLFDYKTISGKTIFHTFLYSRQQQWTEPDFIQGALFLTAALEPVEITEVHSDREFKARNLTASCKEVQIKSAASRNVSKGYAFLRKIPLLTKEMLVGDIFVVNTPERIDMLLKDYKKASLEHNGLAWRTYLKENSMKYAFSPDVQTLHSHSE
;
A
#
# COMPACT_ATOMS: atom_id res chain seq x y z
N MET A 1 -28.89 48.42 3.26
CA MET A 1 -28.81 47.41 2.18
C MET A 1 -27.66 46.47 2.52
N PRO A 2 -27.90 45.17 2.74
CA PRO A 2 -26.81 44.26 3.10
C PRO A 2 -25.96 43.95 1.87
N ASN A 3 -24.64 44.01 2.08
CA ASN A 3 -23.60 43.85 1.08
C ASN A 3 -23.64 42.44 0.47
N LYS A 4 -23.72 42.36 -0.86
CA LYS A 4 -23.89 41.13 -1.65
C LYS A 4 -22.55 40.38 -1.87
N ALA A 5 -21.65 40.43 -0.89
CA ALA A 5 -20.27 39.95 -0.99
C ALA A 5 -19.88 38.86 0.02
N ASP A 6 -20.81 38.37 0.86
CA ASP A 6 -20.54 37.38 1.91
C ASP A 6 -20.74 35.91 1.49
N SER A 7 -20.65 35.54 0.21
CA SER A 7 -20.85 34.12 -0.18
C SER A 7 -20.10 33.69 -1.44
N LEU A 8 -18.83 34.10 -1.57
CA LEU A 8 -17.90 33.33 -2.41
C LEU A 8 -17.32 32.23 -1.53
N LEU A 9 -18.05 31.11 -1.45
CA LEU A 9 -17.57 29.86 -0.86
C LEU A 9 -16.17 29.58 -1.41
N ASN A 10 -15.13 29.65 -0.57
CA ASN A 10 -13.77 29.37 -1.01
C ASN A 10 -13.65 27.86 -1.28
N PHE A 11 -13.89 27.47 -2.53
CA PHE A 11 -13.86 26.08 -2.98
C PHE A 11 -12.49 25.42 -2.74
N HIS A 12 -11.41 26.19 -2.70
CA HIS A 12 -10.08 25.69 -2.43
C HIS A 12 -9.96 25.25 -0.96
N GLU A 13 -10.27 26.14 -0.02
CA GLU A 13 -10.29 25.83 1.42
C GLU A 13 -11.22 24.67 1.76
N PHE A 14 -12.39 24.61 1.11
CA PHE A 14 -13.33 23.51 1.30
C PHE A 14 -12.77 22.16 0.82
N LYS A 15 -12.09 22.14 -0.34
CA LYS A 15 -11.43 20.93 -0.86
C LYS A 15 -10.30 20.50 0.06
N GLU A 16 -9.46 21.42 0.53
CA GLU A 16 -8.39 21.11 1.47
C GLU A 16 -8.92 20.56 2.79
N LYS A 17 -9.99 21.16 3.32
CA LYS A 17 -10.64 20.66 4.55
C LYS A 17 -11.14 19.23 4.35
N LYS A 18 -11.79 18.94 3.23
CA LYS A 18 -12.25 17.57 2.91
C LYS A 18 -11.10 16.59 2.70
N GLN A 19 -10.01 17.03 2.06
CA GLN A 19 -8.80 16.24 1.90
C GLN A 19 -8.21 15.86 3.26
N ARG A 20 -8.04 16.81 4.18
CA ARG A 20 -7.54 16.56 5.55
C ARG A 20 -8.43 15.58 6.31
N LEU A 21 -9.75 15.74 6.23
CA LEU A 21 -10.69 14.80 6.87
C LEU A 21 -10.59 13.39 6.28
N ALA A 22 -10.39 13.25 4.97
CA ALA A 22 -10.20 11.97 4.32
C ALA A 22 -8.88 11.31 4.74
N GLU A 23 -7.79 12.08 4.85
CA GLU A 23 -6.49 11.63 5.34
C GLU A 23 -6.57 11.12 6.78
N GLU A 24 -7.19 11.89 7.68
CA GLU A 24 -7.37 11.52 9.09
C GLU A 24 -8.19 10.22 9.22
N LYS A 25 -9.33 10.14 8.52
CA LYS A 25 -10.17 8.93 8.51
C LYS A 25 -9.42 7.71 7.99
N ALA A 26 -8.69 7.86 6.89
CA ALA A 26 -7.92 6.77 6.31
C ALA A 26 -6.80 6.30 7.26
N SER A 27 -6.09 7.23 7.91
CA SER A 27 -5.09 6.87 8.94
C SER A 27 -5.73 6.10 10.08
N ASN A 28 -6.85 6.58 10.61
CA ASN A 28 -7.57 5.91 11.70
C ASN A 28 -8.04 4.51 11.31
N ILE A 29 -8.54 4.31 10.08
CA ILE A 29 -8.92 2.99 9.56
C ILE A 29 -7.71 2.06 9.50
N TYR A 30 -6.58 2.55 9.00
CA TYR A 30 -5.34 1.78 8.92
C TYR A 30 -4.84 1.34 10.31
N ASP A 31 -4.79 2.26 11.27
CA ASP A 31 -4.33 1.98 12.63
C ASP A 31 -5.26 0.99 13.35
N MET A 32 -6.58 1.14 13.19
CA MET A 32 -7.55 0.19 13.72
C MET A 32 -7.40 -1.21 13.10
N ALA A 33 -7.14 -1.29 11.79
CA ALA A 33 -6.94 -2.54 11.09
C ALA A 33 -5.64 -3.22 11.51
N ARG A 34 -4.56 -2.44 11.70
CA ARG A 34 -3.28 -2.93 12.22
C ARG A 34 -3.46 -3.55 13.61
N GLY A 35 -4.07 -2.82 14.54
CA GLY A 35 -4.35 -3.35 15.88
C GLY A 35 -5.30 -4.55 15.88
N TYR A 36 -6.23 -4.64 14.93
CA TYR A 36 -7.06 -5.84 14.76
C TYR A 36 -6.24 -7.05 14.31
N ALA A 37 -5.37 -6.91 13.30
CA ALA A 37 -4.55 -8.02 12.82
C ALA A 37 -3.55 -8.50 13.88
N GLU A 38 -3.02 -7.60 14.70
CA GLU A 38 -2.14 -7.97 15.82
C GLU A 38 -2.86 -8.81 16.86
N ARG A 39 -4.06 -8.38 17.31
CA ARG A 39 -4.80 -9.00 18.42
C ARG A 39 -5.68 -10.18 18.02
N SER A 40 -6.26 -10.15 16.83
CA SER A 40 -7.36 -11.06 16.44
C SER A 40 -6.96 -12.07 15.38
N ALA A 41 -5.84 -11.90 14.67
CA ALA A 41 -5.44 -12.88 13.68
C ALA A 41 -4.95 -14.18 14.36
N ASN A 42 -5.52 -15.30 13.92
CA ASN A 42 -5.20 -16.63 14.44
C ASN A 42 -3.70 -16.93 14.27
N ILE A 43 -3.05 -17.43 15.32
CA ILE A 43 -1.61 -17.76 15.29
C ILE A 43 -1.28 -18.75 14.15
N ARG A 44 -2.15 -19.72 13.87
CA ARG A 44 -1.95 -20.67 12.76
C ARG A 44 -1.98 -19.97 11.39
N GLU A 45 -2.85 -18.98 11.21
CA GLU A 45 -2.89 -18.17 9.99
C GLU A 45 -1.64 -17.32 9.86
N LYS A 46 -1.14 -16.72 10.95
CA LYS A 46 0.13 -15.97 10.94
C LYS A 46 1.31 -16.87 10.56
N VAL A 47 1.42 -18.06 11.16
CA VAL A 47 2.49 -19.03 10.85
C VAL A 47 2.40 -19.48 9.39
N ARG A 48 1.21 -19.82 8.90
CA ARG A 48 0.98 -20.18 7.50
C ARG A 48 1.34 -19.04 6.56
N GLY A 49 0.90 -17.82 6.89
CA GLY A 49 1.23 -16.61 6.16
C GLY A 49 2.74 -16.42 6.05
N LYS A 50 3.48 -16.52 7.17
CA LYS A 50 4.94 -16.37 7.17
C LYS A 50 5.60 -17.39 6.25
N HIS A 51 5.19 -18.66 6.29
CA HIS A 51 5.72 -19.70 5.39
C HIS A 51 5.50 -19.34 3.92
N ILE A 52 4.30 -18.86 3.55
CA ILE A 52 3.98 -18.45 2.18
C ILE A 52 4.81 -17.23 1.77
N PHE A 53 4.94 -16.24 2.65
CA PHE A 53 5.73 -15.04 2.42
C PHE A 53 7.21 -15.37 2.17
N CYS A 54 7.82 -16.18 3.04
CA CYS A 54 9.20 -16.65 2.89
C CYS A 54 9.40 -17.42 1.57
N SER A 55 8.48 -18.32 1.23
CA SER A 55 8.52 -19.06 -0.04
C SER A 55 8.45 -18.15 -1.27
N MET A 56 7.55 -17.16 -1.25
CA MET A 56 7.34 -16.21 -2.36
C MET A 56 8.52 -15.25 -2.55
N THR A 57 9.18 -14.86 -1.46
CA THR A 57 10.29 -13.90 -1.47
C THR A 57 11.67 -14.56 -1.53
N GLY A 58 11.73 -15.89 -1.37
CA GLY A 58 12.99 -16.64 -1.29
C GLY A 58 13.75 -16.45 0.02
N ILE A 59 13.13 -15.81 1.02
CA ILE A 59 13.74 -15.53 2.33
C ILE A 59 13.70 -16.78 3.19
N SER A 60 14.79 -17.06 3.90
CA SER A 60 14.84 -18.20 4.82
C SER A 60 13.79 -18.06 5.93
N ASN A 61 13.03 -19.13 6.15
CA ASN A 61 12.07 -19.21 7.26
C ASN A 61 12.73 -19.70 8.57
N ALA A 62 14.02 -20.04 8.54
CA ALA A 62 14.75 -20.54 9.70
C ALA A 62 15.09 -19.44 10.71
N GLU A 63 15.16 -18.18 10.26
CA GLU A 63 15.57 -17.04 11.07
C GLU A 63 14.40 -16.09 11.36
N PRO A 64 14.49 -15.29 12.44
CA PRO A 64 13.64 -14.12 12.63
C PRO A 64 13.76 -13.19 11.41
N LEU A 65 12.66 -12.57 11.03
CA LEU A 65 12.69 -11.55 9.99
C LEU A 65 13.29 -10.28 10.61
N SER A 66 14.05 -9.50 9.83
CA SER A 66 14.42 -8.15 10.26
C SER A 66 13.19 -7.25 10.35
N ASP A 67 13.25 -6.17 11.13
CA ASP A 67 12.11 -5.25 11.34
C ASP A 67 11.48 -4.77 10.02
N TRP A 68 12.31 -4.49 9.02
CA TRP A 68 11.85 -4.09 7.68
C TRP A 68 11.07 -5.20 6.97
N LEU A 69 11.51 -6.46 7.08
CA LEU A 69 10.82 -7.62 6.50
C LEU A 69 9.59 -8.00 7.31
N GLU A 70 9.59 -7.79 8.63
CA GLU A 70 8.40 -7.97 9.46
C GLU A 70 7.30 -6.99 9.07
N GLU A 71 7.64 -5.74 8.81
CA GLU A 71 6.69 -4.74 8.33
C GLU A 71 6.15 -5.08 6.93
N ALA A 72 7.02 -5.52 6.02
CA ALA A 72 6.61 -6.01 4.70
C ALA A 72 5.66 -7.21 4.80
N PHE A 73 6.01 -8.19 5.62
CA PHE A 73 5.17 -9.34 5.91
C PHE A 73 3.83 -8.91 6.50
N PHE A 74 3.83 -7.99 7.46
CA PHE A 74 2.61 -7.52 8.11
C PHE A 74 1.67 -6.83 7.13
N GLN A 75 2.17 -5.94 6.30
CA GLN A 75 1.35 -5.26 5.28
C GLN A 75 0.80 -6.24 4.26
N TRP A 76 1.61 -7.19 3.80
CA TRP A 76 1.14 -8.26 2.93
C TRP A 76 0.05 -9.10 3.60
N PHE A 77 0.28 -9.51 4.85
CA PHE A 77 -0.63 -10.35 5.63
C PHE A 77 -1.97 -9.64 5.89
N LEU A 78 -1.93 -8.33 6.12
CA LEU A 78 -3.14 -7.54 6.34
C LEU A 78 -3.97 -7.40 5.04
N PHE A 79 -3.35 -7.04 3.93
CA PHE A 79 -4.07 -6.56 2.74
C PHE A 79 -4.19 -7.55 1.59
N ASP A 80 -3.30 -8.53 1.50
CA ASP A 80 -3.16 -9.36 0.30
C ASP A 80 -3.23 -10.86 0.60
N TYR A 81 -2.79 -11.29 1.78
CA TYR A 81 -2.94 -12.67 2.22
C TYR A 81 -4.42 -13.07 2.29
N LYS A 82 -4.80 -14.08 1.52
CA LYS A 82 -6.12 -14.71 1.57
C LYS A 82 -6.09 -15.85 2.58
N THR A 83 -6.92 -15.75 3.61
CA THR A 83 -7.14 -16.84 4.58
C THR A 83 -7.76 -18.06 3.90
N ILE A 84 -7.90 -19.17 4.62
CA ILE A 84 -8.61 -20.38 4.13
C ILE A 84 -10.05 -20.04 3.66
N SER A 85 -10.68 -19.02 4.24
CA SER A 85 -12.01 -18.54 3.82
C SER A 85 -12.02 -17.70 2.54
N GLY A 86 -10.87 -17.47 1.91
CA GLY A 86 -10.70 -16.64 0.72
C GLY A 86 -10.71 -15.14 0.97
N LYS A 87 -10.93 -14.69 2.22
CA LYS A 87 -10.93 -13.28 2.61
C LYS A 87 -9.58 -12.82 3.13
N THR A 88 -9.24 -11.55 2.89
CA THR A 88 -8.08 -10.93 3.53
C THR A 88 -8.37 -10.61 5.00
N ILE A 89 -7.31 -10.39 5.79
CA ILE A 89 -7.47 -9.99 7.19
C ILE A 89 -8.16 -8.62 7.26
N PHE A 90 -7.78 -7.69 6.37
CA PHE A 90 -8.45 -6.40 6.26
C PHE A 90 -9.94 -6.53 5.91
N HIS A 91 -10.31 -7.42 4.99
CA HIS A 91 -11.71 -7.67 4.66
C HIS A 91 -12.51 -8.18 5.85
N THR A 92 -11.93 -9.09 6.62
CA THR A 92 -12.54 -9.60 7.86
C THR A 92 -12.70 -8.49 8.91
N PHE A 93 -11.70 -7.61 9.04
CA PHE A 93 -11.77 -6.42 9.89
C PHE A 93 -12.95 -5.51 9.51
N LEU A 94 -13.11 -5.17 8.22
CA LEU A 94 -14.22 -4.33 7.75
C LEU A 94 -15.58 -4.91 8.17
N TYR A 95 -15.80 -6.20 7.92
CA TYR A 95 -17.06 -6.87 8.26
C TYR A 95 -17.30 -6.97 9.76
N SER A 96 -16.26 -7.19 10.56
CA SER A 96 -16.38 -7.29 12.02
C SER A 96 -16.93 -6.01 12.66
N ARG A 97 -16.83 -4.87 11.96
CA ARG A 97 -17.28 -3.56 12.42
C ARG A 97 -18.48 -3.02 11.65
N GLN A 98 -19.18 -3.86 10.88
CA GLN A 98 -20.22 -3.40 9.98
C GLN A 98 -21.36 -2.62 10.65
N GLN A 99 -21.68 -2.94 11.90
CA GLN A 99 -22.70 -2.22 12.67
C GLN A 99 -22.23 -0.86 13.22
N GLN A 100 -20.92 -0.60 13.21
CA GLN A 100 -20.31 0.62 13.75
C GLN A 100 -19.93 1.62 12.65
N TRP A 101 -19.92 1.18 11.40
CA TRP A 101 -19.35 1.93 10.29
C TRP A 101 -20.44 2.68 9.52
N THR A 102 -20.16 3.94 9.21
CA THR A 102 -20.99 4.71 8.29
C THR A 102 -20.68 4.31 6.84
N GLU A 103 -21.59 4.59 5.90
CA GLU A 103 -21.35 4.35 4.47
C GLU A 103 -20.05 5.01 3.96
N PRO A 104 -19.72 6.27 4.32
CA PRO A 104 -18.42 6.86 3.99
C PRO A 104 -17.22 6.06 4.49
N ASP A 105 -17.31 5.45 5.67
CA ASP A 105 -16.21 4.65 6.23
C ASP A 105 -16.03 3.34 5.44
N PHE A 106 -17.14 2.74 5.00
CA PHE A 106 -17.11 1.59 4.10
C PHE A 106 -16.52 1.92 2.73
N ILE A 107 -16.89 3.04 2.14
CA ILE A 107 -16.31 3.51 0.87
C ILE A 107 -14.80 3.70 1.03
N GLN A 108 -14.37 4.36 2.11
CA GLN A 108 -12.96 4.54 2.40
C GLN A 108 -12.25 3.20 2.61
N GLY A 109 -12.86 2.26 3.35
CA GLY A 109 -12.36 0.90 3.54
C GLY A 109 -12.24 0.10 2.24
N ALA A 110 -13.18 0.27 1.31
CA ALA A 110 -13.12 -0.38 0.00
C ALA A 110 -11.89 0.05 -0.81
N LEU A 111 -11.44 1.30 -0.67
CA LEU A 111 -10.21 1.77 -1.32
C LEU A 111 -8.99 0.95 -0.88
N PHE A 112 -8.88 0.63 0.41
CA PHE A 112 -7.80 -0.22 0.94
C PHE A 112 -7.85 -1.65 0.38
N LEU A 113 -9.04 -2.24 0.20
CA LEU A 113 -9.18 -3.58 -0.40
C LEU A 113 -8.60 -3.64 -1.81
N THR A 114 -8.77 -2.56 -2.57
CA THR A 114 -8.29 -2.46 -3.97
C THR A 114 -6.84 -2.02 -4.09
N ALA A 115 -6.29 -1.37 -3.06
CA ALA A 115 -4.91 -0.91 -3.06
C ALA A 115 -3.97 -2.11 -3.10
N ALA A 116 -3.10 -2.18 -4.11
CA ALA A 116 -2.03 -3.16 -4.20
C ALA A 116 -0.69 -2.51 -3.79
N LEU A 117 0.32 -3.32 -3.53
CA LEU A 117 1.69 -2.84 -3.48
C LEU A 117 2.14 -2.58 -4.93
N GLU A 118 2.27 -1.31 -5.29
CA GLU A 118 2.50 -0.87 -6.67
C GLU A 118 3.95 -0.41 -6.87
N PRO A 119 4.58 -0.76 -8.01
CA PRO A 119 5.86 -0.18 -8.41
C PRO A 119 5.67 1.27 -8.86
N VAL A 120 6.52 2.14 -8.37
CA VAL A 120 6.56 3.56 -8.74
C VAL A 120 8.00 4.04 -8.92
N GLU A 121 8.15 5.15 -9.62
CA GLU A 121 9.36 5.96 -9.61
C GLU A 121 9.07 7.24 -8.81
N ILE A 122 9.79 7.45 -7.71
CA ILE A 122 9.70 8.67 -6.91
C ILE A 122 10.51 9.76 -7.64
N THR A 123 9.81 10.75 -8.18
CA THR A 123 10.37 11.79 -9.07
C THR A 123 10.80 13.04 -8.31
N GLU A 124 10.04 13.42 -7.29
CA GLU A 124 10.27 14.60 -6.45
C GLU A 124 9.98 14.30 -4.98
N VAL A 125 10.84 14.75 -4.07
CA VAL A 125 10.63 14.67 -2.62
C VAL A 125 10.47 16.10 -2.12
N HIS A 126 9.31 16.43 -1.56
CA HIS A 126 9.04 17.76 -1.00
C HIS A 126 9.31 17.78 0.50
N SER A 127 9.00 16.69 1.19
CA SER A 127 9.31 16.45 2.60
C SER A 127 9.35 14.96 2.90
N ASP A 128 9.66 14.61 4.15
CA ASP A 128 9.55 13.27 4.71
C ASP A 128 8.12 12.71 4.73
N ARG A 129 7.10 13.54 4.44
CA ARG A 129 5.69 13.16 4.41
C ARG A 129 5.03 13.41 3.07
N GLU A 130 5.71 14.03 2.12
CA GLU A 130 5.09 14.45 0.87
C GLU A 130 6.06 14.38 -0.30
N PHE A 131 5.66 13.68 -1.36
CA PHE A 131 6.48 13.42 -2.53
C PHE A 131 5.59 13.18 -3.76
N LYS A 132 6.19 13.25 -4.95
CA LYS A 132 5.55 12.83 -6.20
C LYS A 132 6.13 11.51 -6.67
N ALA A 133 5.26 10.67 -7.20
CA ALA A 133 5.67 9.43 -7.81
C ALA A 133 4.93 9.20 -9.13
N ARG A 134 5.63 8.57 -10.07
CA ARG A 134 5.11 8.13 -11.35
C ARG A 134 4.76 6.65 -11.26
N ASN A 135 3.52 6.30 -11.58
CA ASN A 135 3.11 4.91 -11.67
C ASN A 135 3.77 4.24 -12.87
N LEU A 136 4.33 3.05 -12.70
CA LEU A 136 4.99 2.31 -13.79
C LEU A 136 4.00 1.47 -14.63
N THR A 137 2.72 1.81 -14.57
CA THR A 137 1.67 1.28 -15.44
C THR A 137 1.70 1.94 -16.82
N ALA A 138 0.95 1.39 -17.79
CA ALA A 138 0.82 1.96 -19.13
C ALA A 138 0.42 3.45 -19.18
N SER A 139 -0.25 3.98 -18.15
CA SER A 139 -0.66 5.40 -18.11
C SER A 139 0.46 6.36 -17.69
N CYS A 140 1.56 5.87 -17.10
CA CYS A 140 2.67 6.66 -16.56
C CYS A 140 2.24 7.89 -15.74
N LYS A 141 1.08 7.82 -15.07
CA LYS A 141 0.48 8.95 -14.37
C LYS A 141 1.36 9.35 -13.18
N GLU A 142 1.68 10.63 -13.08
CA GLU A 142 2.29 11.22 -11.89
C GLU A 142 1.22 11.58 -10.86
N VAL A 143 1.50 11.27 -9.60
CA VAL A 143 0.59 11.48 -8.47
C VAL A 143 1.35 12.07 -7.29
N GLN A 144 0.68 12.96 -6.56
CA GLN A 144 1.16 13.51 -5.30
C GLN A 144 0.73 12.58 -4.17
N ILE A 145 1.70 12.10 -3.39
CA ILE A 145 1.51 11.15 -2.31
C ILE A 145 1.81 11.85 -0.99
N LYS A 146 0.92 11.65 -0.02
CA LYS A 146 1.11 12.12 1.35
C LYS A 146 1.10 10.95 2.33
N SER A 147 2.02 10.97 3.28
CA SER A 147 2.11 10.02 4.38
C SER A 147 1.58 10.65 5.69
N ALA A 148 0.90 9.85 6.50
CA ALA A 148 0.50 10.27 7.85
C ALA A 148 1.70 10.40 8.80
N ALA A 149 2.71 9.54 8.61
CA ALA A 149 3.95 9.51 9.39
C ALA A 149 5.15 9.96 8.56
N SER A 150 6.20 10.44 9.24
CA SER A 150 7.50 10.68 8.60
C SER A 150 8.04 9.38 8.02
N ARG A 151 8.56 9.43 6.78
CA ARG A 151 9.14 8.29 6.07
C ARG A 151 10.52 8.65 5.53
N ASN A 152 11.39 7.65 5.44
CA ASN A 152 12.64 7.80 4.70
C ASN A 152 12.33 7.69 3.19
N VAL A 153 12.16 8.85 2.55
CA VAL A 153 11.82 8.94 1.12
C VAL A 153 13.03 9.42 0.33
N SER A 154 13.44 8.62 -0.65
CA SER A 154 14.47 9.00 -1.64
C SER A 154 13.92 8.90 -3.06
N LYS A 155 14.53 9.64 -3.99
CA LYS A 155 14.23 9.48 -5.41
C LYS A 155 14.66 8.08 -5.89
N GLY A 156 13.99 7.59 -6.93
CA GLY A 156 14.28 6.29 -7.55
C GLY A 156 13.08 5.35 -7.53
N TYR A 157 13.33 4.07 -7.80
CA TYR A 157 12.26 3.07 -7.86
C TYR A 157 11.90 2.58 -6.46
N ALA A 158 10.61 2.40 -6.22
CA ALA A 158 10.11 1.84 -4.98
C ALA A 158 8.81 1.06 -5.22
N PHE A 159 8.49 0.17 -4.29
CA PHE A 159 7.16 -0.36 -4.12
C PHE A 159 6.50 0.34 -2.94
N LEU A 160 5.25 0.77 -3.14
CA LEU A 160 4.45 1.35 -2.07
C LEU A 160 2.97 1.05 -2.29
N ARG A 161 2.21 1.08 -1.20
CA ARG A 161 0.75 0.98 -1.26
C ARG A 161 0.16 2.36 -1.05
N LYS A 162 -0.80 2.72 -1.88
CA LYS A 162 -1.50 4.01 -1.78
C LYS A 162 -2.97 3.87 -2.10
N ILE A 163 -3.77 4.77 -1.54
CA ILE A 163 -5.19 4.90 -1.84
C ILE A 163 -5.48 6.30 -2.38
N PRO A 164 -6.36 6.43 -3.39
CA PRO A 164 -6.77 7.74 -3.86
C PRO A 164 -7.66 8.42 -2.81
N LEU A 165 -7.38 9.68 -2.50
CA LEU A 165 -8.31 10.56 -1.77
C LEU A 165 -8.88 11.59 -2.76
N LEU A 166 -9.20 12.82 -2.31
CA LEU A 166 -9.84 13.82 -3.16
C LEU A 166 -8.89 14.47 -4.17
N THR A 167 -7.71 14.89 -3.69
CA THR A 167 -6.74 15.67 -4.47
C THR A 167 -5.35 15.04 -4.51
N LYS A 168 -5.03 14.26 -3.47
CA LYS A 168 -3.76 13.56 -3.30
C LYS A 168 -4.04 12.09 -3.01
N GLU A 169 -3.03 11.26 -3.20
CA GLU A 169 -3.08 9.87 -2.75
C GLU A 169 -2.44 9.77 -1.36
N MET A 170 -2.95 8.88 -0.53
CA MET A 170 -2.38 8.63 0.79
C MET A 170 -1.55 7.36 0.77
N LEU A 171 -0.32 7.44 1.27
CA LEU A 171 0.53 6.28 1.53
C LEU A 171 -0.10 5.41 2.63
N VAL A 172 -0.15 4.11 2.38
CA VAL A 172 -0.58 3.09 3.33
C VAL A 172 0.61 2.22 3.66
N GLY A 173 1.04 2.23 4.92
CA GLY A 173 2.23 1.49 5.34
C GLY A 173 3.53 2.18 4.95
N ASP A 174 4.48 1.40 4.45
CA ASP A 174 5.88 1.78 4.23
C ASP A 174 6.25 1.80 2.75
N ILE A 175 7.43 2.37 2.49
CA ILE A 175 8.04 2.48 1.17
C ILE A 175 9.19 1.47 1.10
N PHE A 176 9.16 0.63 0.09
CA PHE A 176 10.16 -0.41 -0.13
C PHE A 176 11.00 -0.02 -1.34
N VAL A 177 12.15 0.60 -1.07
CA VAL A 177 13.07 1.10 -2.12
C VAL A 177 13.66 -0.06 -2.90
N VAL A 178 13.74 0.09 -4.22
CA VAL A 178 14.30 -0.89 -5.15
C VAL A 178 15.55 -0.30 -5.79
N ASN A 179 16.70 -0.87 -5.45
CA ASN A 179 17.99 -0.45 -5.98
C ASN A 179 18.31 -1.06 -7.36
N THR A 180 17.48 -2.00 -7.84
CA THR A 180 17.74 -2.82 -9.02
C THR A 180 16.59 -2.66 -10.03
N PRO A 181 16.67 -1.70 -10.97
CA PRO A 181 15.63 -1.43 -11.97
C PRO A 181 15.21 -2.67 -12.76
N GLU A 182 16.10 -3.64 -12.93
CA GLU A 182 15.86 -4.91 -13.64
C GLU A 182 14.68 -5.70 -13.01
N ARG A 183 14.42 -5.51 -11.71
CA ARG A 183 13.27 -6.13 -11.03
C ARG A 183 11.94 -5.55 -11.49
N ILE A 184 11.91 -4.25 -11.79
CA ILE A 184 10.75 -3.59 -12.39
C ILE A 184 10.55 -4.11 -13.81
N ASP A 185 11.61 -4.23 -14.60
CA ASP A 185 11.51 -4.76 -15.96
C ASP A 185 11.01 -6.21 -15.97
N MET A 186 11.51 -7.03 -15.04
CA MET A 186 11.05 -8.41 -14.87
C MET A 186 9.57 -8.48 -14.49
N LEU A 187 9.12 -7.64 -13.54
CA LEU A 187 7.70 -7.52 -13.17
C LEU A 187 6.83 -7.17 -14.40
N LEU A 188 7.24 -6.17 -15.17
CA LEU A 188 6.48 -5.71 -16.34
C LEU A 188 6.44 -6.78 -17.44
N LYS A 189 7.53 -7.52 -17.63
CA LYS A 189 7.61 -8.64 -18.58
C LYS A 189 6.72 -9.80 -18.14
N ASP A 190 6.80 -10.21 -16.89
CA ASP A 190 6.02 -11.32 -16.34
C ASP A 190 4.52 -11.00 -16.34
N TYR A 191 4.15 -9.74 -16.05
CA TYR A 191 2.77 -9.30 -16.18
C TYR A 191 2.26 -9.34 -17.62
N LYS A 192 3.03 -8.85 -18.59
CA LYS A 192 2.63 -8.90 -20.01
C LYS A 192 2.35 -10.34 -20.45
N LYS A 193 3.22 -11.27 -20.05
CA LYS A 193 3.03 -12.71 -20.31
C LYS A 193 1.75 -13.23 -19.65
N ALA A 194 1.57 -13.00 -18.34
CA ALA A 194 0.39 -13.46 -17.61
C ALA A 194 -0.92 -12.86 -18.15
N SER A 195 -0.90 -11.60 -18.56
CA SER A 195 -2.08 -10.92 -19.14
C SER A 195 -2.50 -11.54 -20.47
N LEU A 196 -1.55 -11.99 -21.30
CA LEU A 196 -1.83 -12.71 -22.54
C LEU A 196 -2.37 -14.13 -22.26
N GLU A 197 -1.78 -14.85 -21.31
CA GLU A 197 -2.15 -16.23 -20.98
C GLU A 197 -3.53 -16.34 -20.29
N HIS A 198 -3.90 -15.32 -19.51
CA HIS A 198 -5.14 -15.31 -18.71
C HIS A 198 -6.21 -14.35 -19.23
N ASN A 199 -6.28 -14.15 -20.55
CA ASN A 199 -7.33 -13.36 -21.23
C ASN A 199 -7.54 -11.96 -20.63
N GLY A 200 -6.46 -11.18 -20.51
CA GLY A 200 -6.52 -9.80 -20.02
C GLY A 200 -6.54 -9.69 -18.49
N LEU A 201 -5.76 -10.51 -17.78
CA LEU A 201 -5.56 -10.38 -16.33
C LEU A 201 -5.23 -8.91 -15.98
N ALA A 202 -6.02 -8.34 -15.07
CA ALA A 202 -5.86 -6.95 -14.66
C ALA A 202 -4.59 -6.73 -13.82
N TRP A 203 -3.91 -5.61 -14.07
CA TRP A 203 -2.67 -5.22 -13.40
C TRP A 203 -2.72 -5.32 -11.87
N ARG A 204 -3.78 -4.77 -11.25
CA ARG A 204 -3.90 -4.78 -9.79
C ARG A 204 -4.08 -6.18 -9.22
N THR A 205 -4.83 -7.05 -9.91
CA THR A 205 -4.98 -8.46 -9.52
C THR A 205 -3.64 -9.16 -9.55
N TYR A 206 -2.83 -8.93 -10.60
CA TYR A 206 -1.48 -9.48 -10.70
C TYR A 206 -0.59 -9.01 -9.54
N LEU A 207 -0.58 -7.71 -9.24
CA LEU A 207 0.23 -7.15 -8.16
C LEU A 207 -0.15 -7.67 -6.77
N LYS A 208 -1.45 -7.86 -6.50
CA LYS A 208 -1.94 -8.43 -5.25
C LYS A 208 -1.34 -9.80 -4.95
N GLU A 209 -1.01 -10.57 -5.99
CA GLU A 209 -0.50 -11.93 -5.86
C GLU A 209 1.03 -12.01 -5.99
N ASN A 210 1.67 -11.06 -6.69
CA ASN A 210 3.06 -11.20 -7.09
C ASN A 210 3.99 -10.06 -6.65
N SER A 211 3.49 -8.92 -6.20
CA SER A 211 4.31 -7.72 -5.91
C SER A 211 5.49 -8.01 -4.97
N MET A 212 5.26 -8.78 -3.91
CA MET A 212 6.27 -9.10 -2.90
C MET A 212 7.49 -9.84 -3.49
N LYS A 213 7.29 -10.71 -4.50
CA LYS A 213 8.38 -11.42 -5.20
C LYS A 213 9.40 -10.45 -5.83
N TYR A 214 8.93 -9.28 -6.27
CA TYR A 214 9.77 -8.29 -6.95
C TYR A 214 10.29 -7.22 -6.01
N ALA A 215 9.50 -6.87 -4.99
CA ALA A 215 9.89 -5.92 -3.96
C ALA A 215 10.95 -6.50 -3.00
N PHE A 216 10.90 -7.81 -2.75
CA PHE A 216 11.76 -8.49 -1.79
C PHE A 216 12.31 -9.77 -2.41
N SER A 217 13.60 -9.77 -2.71
CA SER A 217 14.35 -10.94 -3.17
C SER A 217 15.66 -11.01 -2.39
N PRO A 218 16.26 -12.21 -2.19
CA PRO A 218 17.44 -12.37 -1.34
C PRO A 218 18.62 -11.47 -1.77
N ASP A 219 18.75 -11.20 -3.07
CA ASP A 219 19.78 -10.32 -3.64
C ASP A 219 19.67 -8.84 -3.19
N VAL A 220 18.52 -8.44 -2.64
CA VAL A 220 18.27 -7.07 -2.12
C VAL A 220 18.75 -6.93 -0.67
N GLN A 221 18.84 -8.04 0.08
CA GLN A 221 19.19 -8.03 1.51
C GLN A 221 20.66 -7.72 1.78
N THR A 222 21.56 -7.98 0.82
CA THR A 222 23.01 -7.72 0.95
C THR A 222 23.38 -6.25 1.04
N LEU A 223 22.42 -5.32 0.90
CA LEU A 223 22.68 -3.87 0.94
C LEU A 223 22.22 -3.19 2.24
N HIS A 224 21.35 -3.83 3.04
CA HIS A 224 20.91 -3.25 4.32
C HIS A 224 21.69 -3.78 5.53
N SER A 225 22.55 -4.80 5.37
CA SER A 225 23.43 -5.33 6.40
C SER A 225 24.75 -4.56 6.57
N HIS A 226 24.90 -3.39 5.94
CA HIS A 226 26.09 -2.53 6.02
C HIS A 226 25.76 -1.08 6.44
N SER A 227 24.67 -0.89 7.17
CA SER A 227 24.26 0.43 7.68
C SER A 227 23.92 0.38 9.18
N GLU A 228 24.77 -0.31 9.95
CA GLU A 228 24.90 -0.12 11.40
C GLU A 228 26.32 0.38 11.71
#